data_AF-A0A357CTI4-F1
#
_entry.id   AF-A0A357CTI4-F1
#
_cell.length_a   1.000
_cell.length_b   1.000
_cell.length_c   1.000
_cell.angle_alpha   90.00
_cell.angle_beta   90.00
_cell.angle_gamma   90.00
#
_symmetry.space_group_name_H-M   'P 1'
#
loop_
_entity.id
_entity.type
_entity.pdbx_description
1 polymer ?
#
loop_
_entity_poly.entity_id
_entity_poly.type
_entity_poly.pdbx_seq_one_letter_code
_entity_poly.pdbx_strand_id
1 'polypeptide(L)'
;LTQFGAAMEELGINVIFAKSAPAKGRVERLWETLQSRLPVEFKIHGITTMEEANRFLNNGFIDKFNDQFAVEPENPESALRPLDASIDLSIILCIKEQRIVSDGSGFSYGG
;
A
#
# COMPACT_ATOMS: atom_id res chain seq x y z
N LEU A 1 -12.44 4.97 -13.07
CA LEU A 1 -11.32 5.01 -12.09
C LEU A 1 -10.40 3.82 -12.34
N THR A 2 -9.13 3.88 -11.92
CA THR A 2 -8.30 2.68 -11.82
C THR A 2 -8.89 1.74 -10.75
N GLN A 3 -8.51 0.46 -10.72
CA GLN A 3 -8.94 -0.48 -9.66
C GLN A 3 -8.68 0.11 -8.27
N PHE A 4 -7.48 0.67 -8.06
CA PHE A 4 -7.12 1.36 -6.84
C PHE A 4 -8.02 2.58 -6.56
N GLY A 5 -8.27 3.42 -7.56
CA GLY A 5 -9.13 4.60 -7.39
C GLY A 5 -10.56 4.25 -7.00
N ALA A 6 -11.13 3.18 -7.60
CA ALA A 6 -12.46 2.68 -7.25
C ALA A 6 -12.50 2.15 -5.80
N ALA A 7 -11.49 1.38 -5.40
CA ALA A 7 -11.38 0.89 -4.03
C ALA A 7 -11.27 2.04 -3.00
N MET A 8 -10.51 3.09 -3.31
CA MET A 8 -10.40 4.25 -2.42
C MET A 8 -11.72 5.01 -2.29
N GLU A 9 -12.47 5.15 -3.39
CA GLU A 9 -13.80 5.77 -3.37
C GLU A 9 -14.78 4.97 -2.50
N GLU A 10 -14.79 3.63 -2.61
CA GLU A 10 -15.62 2.76 -1.77
C GLU A 10 -15.27 2.84 -0.28
N LEU A 11 -14.00 3.08 0.06
CA LEU A 11 -13.56 3.34 1.44
C LEU A 11 -13.87 4.76 1.92
N GLY A 12 -14.43 5.63 1.06
CA GLY A 12 -14.64 7.04 1.37
C GLY A 12 -13.33 7.80 1.57
N ILE A 13 -12.27 7.39 0.87
CA ILE A 13 -10.94 8.00 0.89
C ILE A 13 -10.79 8.90 -0.34
N ASN A 14 -10.64 10.20 -0.12
CA ASN A 14 -10.32 11.13 -1.19
C ASN A 14 -8.82 11.10 -1.49
N VAL A 15 -8.45 10.60 -2.68
CA VAL A 15 -7.05 10.47 -3.09
C VAL A 15 -6.52 11.81 -3.60
N ILE A 16 -5.55 12.37 -2.89
CA ILE A 16 -4.85 13.60 -3.30
C ILE A 16 -3.52 13.21 -3.95
N PHE A 17 -3.43 13.42 -5.26
CA PHE A 17 -2.19 13.14 -5.99
C PHE A 17 -1.14 14.23 -5.74
N ALA A 18 0.09 13.80 -5.44
CA ALA A 18 1.25 14.68 -5.29
C ALA A 18 1.66 15.29 -6.65
N LYS A 19 1.00 16.37 -7.05
CA LYS A 19 1.29 17.11 -8.31
C LYS A 19 2.40 18.17 -8.15
N SER A 20 3.09 18.19 -7.01
CA SER A 20 4.13 19.18 -6.69
C SER A 20 5.46 18.54 -6.32
N ALA A 21 6.57 19.22 -6.66
CA ALA A 21 7.91 18.76 -6.34
C ALA A 21 8.16 18.57 -4.82
N PRO A 22 7.67 19.43 -3.91
CA PRO A 22 7.83 19.20 -2.47
C PRO A 22 7.10 17.96 -1.96
N ALA A 23 5.91 17.66 -2.49
CA ALA A 23 5.15 16.48 -2.09
C ALA A 23 5.79 15.20 -2.64
N LYS A 24 6.23 15.24 -3.91
CA LYS A 24 6.85 14.08 -4.57
C LYS A 24 8.27 13.79 -4.05
N GLY A 25 9.07 14.83 -3.83
CA GLY A 25 10.47 14.73 -3.42
C GLY A 25 10.70 14.14 -2.03
N ARG A 26 9.69 14.13 -1.15
CA ARG A 26 9.77 13.40 0.13
C ARG A 26 9.70 11.88 -0.09
N VAL A 27 8.76 11.43 -0.92
CA VAL A 27 8.59 10.01 -1.26
C VAL A 27 9.78 9.50 -2.07
N GLU A 28 10.28 10.30 -3.01
CA GLU A 28 11.45 9.92 -3.82
C GLU A 28 12.68 9.70 -2.95
N ARG A 29 12.97 10.61 -2.00
CA ARG A 29 14.07 10.42 -1.02
C ARG A 29 13.85 9.19 -0.13
N LEU A 30 12.62 8.95 0.31
CA LEU A 30 12.30 7.74 1.07
C LEU A 30 12.61 6.48 0.26
N TRP A 31 12.25 6.44 -1.03
CA TRP A 31 12.53 5.28 -1.89
C TRP A 31 14.02 5.09 -2.16
N GLU A 32 14.75 6.18 -2.43
CA GLU A 32 16.21 6.13 -2.59
C GLU A 32 16.94 5.61 -1.34
N THR A 33 16.34 5.76 -0.16
CA THR A 33 16.92 5.33 1.11
C THR A 33 16.39 3.95 1.53
N LEU A 34 15.10 3.85 1.82
CA LEU A 34 14.46 2.63 2.34
C LEU A 34 14.46 1.52 1.28
N GLN A 35 13.86 1.77 0.11
CA GLN A 35 13.69 0.71 -0.90
C GLN A 35 15.03 0.26 -1.48
N SER A 36 15.95 1.18 -1.76
CA SER A 36 17.30 0.84 -2.23
C SER A 36 18.10 0.01 -1.23
N ARG A 37 17.83 0.15 0.07
CA ARG A 37 18.55 -0.55 1.13
C ARG A 37 18.08 -1.97 1.36
N LEU A 38 16.79 -2.25 1.13
CA LEU A 38 16.20 -3.59 1.34
C LEU A 38 16.94 -4.72 0.62
N PRO A 39 17.34 -4.62 -0.67
CA PRO A 39 18.10 -5.67 -1.34
C PRO A 39 19.44 -5.98 -0.66
N VAL A 40 20.12 -4.96 -0.13
CA VAL A 40 21.39 -5.12 0.59
C VAL A 40 21.17 -5.81 1.92
N GLU A 41 20.16 -5.39 2.67
CA GLU A 41 19.80 -5.99 3.96
C GLU A 41 19.37 -7.44 3.80
N PHE A 42 18.55 -7.74 2.79
CA PHE A 42 18.13 -9.10 2.48
C PHE A 42 19.32 -9.98 2.13
N LYS A 43 20.27 -9.46 1.34
CA LYS A 43 21.50 -10.19 1.01
C LYS A 43 22.38 -10.46 2.25
N ILE A 44 22.51 -9.48 3.15
CA ILE A 44 23.27 -9.63 4.41
C ILE A 44 22.63 -10.70 5.31
N HIS A 45 21.31 -10.75 5.35
CA HIS A 45 20.55 -11.68 6.20
C HIS A 45 20.18 -12.99 5.51
N GLY A 46 20.63 -13.21 4.27
CA GLY A 46 20.36 -14.44 3.51
C GLY A 46 18.87 -14.65 3.16
N ILE A 47 18.08 -13.59 3.10
CA ILE A 47 16.63 -13.64 2.84
C ILE A 47 16.40 -13.89 1.35
N THR A 48 15.61 -14.93 1.04
CA THR A 48 15.31 -15.30 -0.35
C THR A 48 13.83 -15.53 -0.61
N THR A 49 13.00 -15.51 0.44
CA THR A 49 11.55 -15.73 0.35
C THR A 49 10.77 -14.49 0.79
N MET A 50 9.52 -14.40 0.33
CA MET A 50 8.62 -13.30 0.68
C MET A 50 8.25 -13.34 2.17
N GLU A 51 8.05 -14.55 2.71
CA GLU A 51 7.72 -14.79 4.11
C GLU A 51 8.85 -14.32 5.04
N GLU A 52 10.09 -14.64 4.68
CA GLU A 52 11.27 -14.18 5.43
C GLU A 52 11.45 -12.66 5.34
N ALA A 53 11.23 -12.07 4.17
CA ALA A 53 11.28 -10.62 3.99
C ALA A 53 10.24 -9.92 4.87
N ASN A 54 8.99 -10.37 4.85
CA ASN A 54 7.93 -9.84 5.71
C ASN A 54 8.28 -9.99 7.19
N ARG A 55 8.81 -11.15 7.60
CA ARG A 55 9.27 -11.36 8.98
C ARG A 55 10.39 -10.41 9.35
N PHE A 56 11.38 -10.21 8.49
CA PHE A 56 12.48 -9.28 8.72
C PHE A 56 12.00 -7.83 8.88
N LEU A 57 11.09 -7.38 8.01
CA LEU A 57 10.52 -6.04 8.08
C LEU A 57 9.79 -5.81 9.42
N ASN A 58 8.91 -6.75 9.78
CA ASN A 58 8.09 -6.66 11.00
C ASN A 58 8.88 -6.90 12.29
N ASN A 59 9.97 -7.65 12.24
CA ASN A 59 10.77 -7.99 13.42
C ASN A 59 11.91 -6.97 13.66
N GLY A 60 11.60 -5.69 13.48
CA GLY A 60 12.46 -4.60 13.96
C GLY A 60 13.31 -3.87 12.91
N PHE A 61 13.30 -4.26 11.63
CA PHE A 61 13.96 -3.44 10.61
C PHE A 61 13.28 -2.08 10.45
N ILE A 62 11.94 -2.06 10.40
CA ILE A 62 11.17 -0.82 10.30
C ILE A 62 11.39 0.08 11.52
N ASP A 63 11.45 -0.50 12.72
CA ASP A 63 11.72 0.27 13.94
C ASP A 63 13.11 0.93 13.88
N LYS A 64 14.16 0.16 13.57
CA LYS A 64 15.53 0.68 13.40
C LYS A 64 15.63 1.75 12.32
N PHE A 65 14.86 1.61 11.23
CA PHE A 65 14.81 2.60 10.17
C PHE A 65 14.16 3.89 10.68
N ASN A 66 13.03 3.77 11.37
CA ASN A 66 12.32 4.91 11.93
C ASN A 66 13.15 5.64 13.00
N ASP A 67 13.89 4.92 13.84
CA ASP A 67 14.80 5.53 14.83
C ASP A 67 15.84 6.47 14.19
N GLN A 68 16.24 6.20 12.93
CA GLN A 68 17.25 6.98 12.22
C GLN A 68 16.66 8.09 11.34
N PHE A 69 15.50 7.82 10.72
CA PHE A 69 14.99 8.65 9.62
C PHE A 69 13.60 9.22 9.84
N ALA A 70 12.86 8.74 10.85
CA ALA A 70 11.55 9.30 11.15
C ALA A 70 11.69 10.74 11.65
N VAL A 71 10.68 11.54 11.33
CA VAL A 71 10.57 12.93 11.79
C VAL A 71 9.31 13.00 12.62
N GLU A 72 9.42 13.51 13.84
CA GLU A 72 8.27 13.72 14.71
C GLU A 72 7.24 14.62 14.01
N PRO A 73 5.96 14.23 14.01
CA PRO A 73 4.92 15.04 13.41
C PRO A 73 4.71 16.31 14.25
N GLU A 74 4.40 17.42 13.59
CA GLU A 74 4.05 18.68 14.27
C GLU A 74 2.79 18.52 15.14
N ASN A 75 1.83 17.70 14.70
CA ASN A 75 0.68 17.27 15.48
C ASN A 75 0.71 15.73 15.64
N PRO A 76 0.85 15.20 16.87
CA PRO A 76 0.85 13.76 17.12
C PRO A 76 -0.56 13.13 17.06
N GLU A 77 -1.63 13.91 17.00
CA GLU A 77 -2.98 13.39 16.86
C GLU A 77 -3.17 12.70 15.51
N SER A 78 -3.63 11.45 15.55
CA SER A 78 -3.94 10.71 14.34
C SER A 78 -5.13 11.33 13.62
N ALA A 79 -4.92 11.73 12.36
CA ALA A 79 -5.99 12.13 11.46
C ALA A 79 -6.70 10.93 10.78
N LEU A 80 -6.28 9.70 11.08
CA LEU A 80 -6.86 8.50 10.48
C LEU A 80 -8.18 8.13 11.17
N ARG A 81 -9.18 7.80 10.37
CA ARG A 81 -10.46 7.27 10.87
C ARG A 81 -10.37 5.75 11.03
N PRO A 82 -10.97 5.16 12.08
CA PRO A 82 -11.08 3.72 12.20
C PRO A 82 -11.94 3.17 11.06
N LEU A 83 -11.68 1.92 10.66
CA LEU A 83 -12.51 1.21 9.70
C LEU A 83 -13.86 0.88 10.34
N ASP A 84 -14.95 1.14 9.62
CA ASP A 84 -16.29 0.74 10.05
C ASP A 84 -16.40 -0.80 10.05
N ALA A 85 -16.94 -1.39 11.12
CA ALA A 85 -17.05 -2.83 11.26
C ALA A 85 -17.96 -3.49 10.21
N SER A 86 -18.83 -2.72 9.55
CA SER A 86 -19.65 -3.17 8.43
C SER A 86 -18.90 -3.27 7.10
N ILE A 87 -17.69 -2.71 7.01
CA ILE A 87 -16.88 -2.72 5.80
C ILE A 87 -16.06 -4.02 5.74
N ASP A 88 -16.33 -4.83 4.74
CA ASP A 88 -15.49 -5.97 4.38
C ASP A 88 -14.43 -5.53 3.35
N LEU A 89 -13.15 -5.56 3.75
CA LEU A 89 -12.06 -5.18 2.86
C LEU A 89 -11.85 -6.17 1.70
N SER A 90 -12.26 -7.43 1.85
CA SER A 90 -12.05 -8.45 0.81
C SER A 90 -12.89 -8.22 -0.44
N ILE A 91 -14.04 -7.54 -0.29
CA ILE A 91 -14.91 -7.14 -1.40
C ILE A 91 -14.54 -5.77 -2.00
N ILE A 92 -13.67 -5.01 -1.33
CA ILE A 92 -13.23 -3.67 -1.78
C ILE A 92 -11.83 -3.75 -2.40
N LEU A 93 -10.86 -4.33 -1.69
CA LEU A 93 -9.47 -4.47 -2.10
C LEU A 93 -9.28 -5.70 -3.00
N CYS A 94 -10.13 -5.80 -4.03
CA CYS A 94 -10.11 -6.88 -5.01
C CYS A 94 -10.13 -6.32 -6.44
N ILE A 95 -9.85 -7.19 -7.42
CA ILE A 95 -9.99 -6.83 -8.82
C ILE A 95 -11.46 -6.95 -9.21
N LYS A 96 -12.05 -5.85 -9.69
CA LYS A 96 -13.44 -5.81 -10.16
C LYS A 96 -13.50 -5.66 -11.66
N GLU A 97 -14.13 -6.61 -12.34
CA GLU A 97 -14.29 -6.59 -13.79
C GLU A 97 -15.75 -6.45 -14.17
N GLN A 98 -16.07 -5.51 -15.05
CA GLN A 98 -17.40 -5.42 -15.65
C GLN A 98 -17.51 -6.40 -16.82
N ARG A 99 -18.58 -7.20 -16.81
CA ARG A 99 -18.86 -8.22 -17.83
C ARG A 99 -20.29 -8.08 -18.33
N ILE A 100 -20.51 -8.46 -19.58
CA ILE A 100 -21.85 -8.53 -20.18
C ILE A 100 -22.39 -9.94 -19.98
N VAL A 101 -23.60 -10.03 -19.43
CA VAL A 101 -24.33 -11.29 -19.25
C VAL A 101 -25.10 -11.58 -20.54
N SER A 102 -24.98 -12.80 -21.05
CA SER A 102 -25.77 -13.28 -22.19
C SER A 102 -27.20 -13.62 -21.77
N ASP A 103 -28.11 -13.72 -22.74
CA ASP A 103 -29.51 -14.10 -22.49
C ASP A 103 -29.66 -15.44 -21.75
N GLY A 104 -28.64 -16.31 -21.82
CA GLY A 104 -28.53 -17.57 -21.07
C GLY A 104 -27.96 -17.43 -19.65
N SER A 105 -27.87 -16.23 -19.09
CA SER A 105 -27.28 -15.94 -17.76
C SER A 105 -25.80 -16.34 -17.61
N GLY A 106 -25.05 -16.45 -18.72
CA GLY A 106 -23.62 -16.75 -18.72
C GLY A 106 -22.78 -15.52 -19.08
N PHE A 107 -21.50 -15.51 -18.70
CA PHE A 107 -20.51 -14.53 -19.16
C PHE A 107 -19.17 -15.23 -19.42
N SER A 108 -18.40 -14.75 -20.40
CA SER A 108 -17.04 -15.28 -20.66
C SER A 108 -16.01 -14.65 -19.72
N TYR A 109 -15.07 -15.47 -19.27
CA TYR A 109 -13.91 -15.07 -18.45
C TYR A 109 -12.65 -15.73 -18.99
N GLY A 110 -11.66 -14.93 -19.40
CA GLY A 110 -10.37 -15.44 -19.92
C GLY A 110 -10.35 -15.85 -21.40
N GLY A 111 -11.47 -15.71 -22.12
CA GLY A 111 -11.62 -16.22 -23.50
C GLY A 111 -12.57 -17.40 -23.51
#